data_AF-A0A952WWU0-F1
#
_entry.id   AF-A0A952WWU0-F1
#
_cell.length_a   1.000
_cell.length_b   1.000
_cell.length_c   1.000
_cell.angle_alpha   90.00
_cell.angle_beta   90.00
_cell.angle_gamma   90.00
#
_symmetry.space_group_name_H-M   'P 1'
#
loop_
_entity.id
_entity.type
_entity.pdbx_description
1 polymer ?
#
loop_
_entity_poly.entity_id
_entity_poly.type
_entity_poly.pdbx_seq_one_letter_code
_entity_poly.pdbx_strand_id
1 'polypeptide(L)'
;MKLIYMLCIVLSLAAAAPAQVAPIAREAAEELIEWMLRQGGAHADDVARLGGRSGAREAVEELAKVAGREAAEGVVRRGGPGALRAVRELGDLAPEGARLVASHGPRGTLVVQQGGRGSVELFKRYGDEAVRILADQGPDAGARLLNFAGDALSRHGRVLSAEGQAHLRQFMPALEKAEPAVRSAFLDRLAAGGDDFLVWVSRRWKPLAVAGGLTVAAITAYKVGDGVAEGVRGVVDAMPNPSRDAAAWFAWWLPVLALVALVVAGWVLRARFARRARAPGSGLCRRCSIDQRADQ
;
A
#
# COMPACT_ATOMS: atom_id res chain seq x y z
N MET A 1 -38.78 9.62 31.68
CA MET A 1 -39.19 10.91 31.06
C MET A 1 -38.04 11.88 30.77
N LYS A 2 -36.95 11.95 31.54
CA LYS A 2 -35.82 12.88 31.27
C LYS A 2 -35.04 12.63 29.96
N LEU A 3 -34.97 11.37 29.48
CA LEU A 3 -34.25 11.03 28.23
C LEU A 3 -34.94 11.51 26.95
N ILE A 4 -36.28 11.60 26.95
CA ILE A 4 -37.06 12.02 25.78
C ILE A 4 -36.94 13.53 25.56
N TYR A 5 -36.89 14.32 26.65
CA TYR A 5 -36.68 15.77 26.57
C TYR A 5 -35.29 16.15 26.06
N MET A 6 -34.25 15.38 26.42
CA MET A 6 -32.88 15.64 25.97
C MET A 6 -32.70 15.30 24.48
N LEU A 7 -33.38 14.24 23.98
CA LEU A 7 -33.38 13.87 22.58
C LEU A 7 -34.13 14.89 21.70
N CYS A 8 -35.25 15.44 22.19
CA CYS A 8 -35.97 16.49 21.47
C CYS A 8 -35.19 17.81 21.37
N ILE A 9 -34.46 18.23 22.41
CA ILE A 9 -33.67 19.46 22.38
C ILE A 9 -32.50 19.36 21.39
N VAL A 10 -31.83 18.20 21.30
CA VAL A 10 -30.75 17.96 20.34
C VAL A 10 -31.28 17.89 18.89
N LEU A 11 -32.47 17.31 18.66
CA LEU A 11 -33.09 17.30 17.32
C LEU A 11 -33.56 18.69 16.89
N SER A 12 -34.06 19.55 17.79
CA SER A 12 -34.45 20.92 17.43
C SER A 12 -33.28 21.87 17.18
N LEU A 13 -32.08 21.59 17.71
CA LEU A 13 -30.89 22.40 17.44
C LEU A 13 -30.30 22.16 16.04
N ALA A 14 -30.48 20.97 15.46
CA ALA A 14 -29.97 20.65 14.13
C ALA A 14 -30.77 21.33 12.99
N ALA A 15 -32.02 21.70 13.23
CA ALA A 15 -32.89 22.31 12.21
C ALA A 15 -32.77 23.84 12.10
N ALA A 16 -32.14 24.50 13.08
CA ALA A 16 -32.03 25.98 13.12
C ALA A 16 -30.73 26.53 12.49
N ALA A 17 -29.80 25.67 12.07
CA ALA A 17 -28.51 26.09 11.53
C ALA A 17 -28.50 26.77 10.14
N PRO A 18 -29.43 26.52 9.17
CA PRO A 18 -29.20 26.99 7.80
C PRO A 18 -29.42 28.51 7.61
N ALA A 19 -30.18 29.18 8.49
CA ALA A 19 -30.57 30.58 8.27
C ALA A 19 -29.46 31.61 8.57
N GLN A 20 -28.53 31.30 9.48
CA GLN A 20 -27.44 32.23 9.83
C GLN A 20 -26.15 32.01 9.02
N VAL A 21 -26.03 30.89 8.31
CA VAL A 21 -24.85 30.56 7.50
C VAL A 21 -24.81 31.35 6.19
N ALA A 22 -25.98 31.70 5.63
CA ALA A 22 -26.08 32.40 4.35
C ALA A 22 -25.41 33.80 4.31
N PRO A 23 -25.66 34.74 5.26
CA PRO A 23 -25.01 36.05 5.20
C PRO A 23 -23.50 35.97 5.46
N ILE A 24 -23.07 35.06 6.33
CA ILE A 24 -21.66 34.87 6.69
C ILE A 24 -20.85 34.29 5.53
N ALA A 25 -21.42 33.34 4.77
CA ALA A 25 -20.80 32.79 3.57
C ALA A 25 -20.67 33.85 2.46
N ARG A 26 -21.65 34.76 2.40
CA ARG A 26 -21.76 35.80 1.37
C ARG A 26 -20.68 36.88 1.49
N GLU A 27 -20.40 37.35 2.70
CA GLU A 27 -19.34 38.32 2.99
C GLU A 27 -17.95 37.69 2.81
N ALA A 28 -17.77 36.46 3.31
CA ALA A 28 -16.52 35.70 3.12
C ALA A 28 -16.20 35.45 1.64
N ALA A 29 -17.21 35.14 0.83
CA ALA A 29 -17.06 34.97 -0.61
C ALA A 29 -16.64 36.28 -1.29
N GLU A 30 -17.20 37.42 -0.88
CA GLU A 30 -16.81 38.73 -1.42
C GLU A 30 -15.36 39.09 -1.07
N GLU A 31 -14.93 38.91 0.17
CA GLU A 31 -13.53 39.10 0.58
C GLU A 31 -12.58 38.19 -0.20
N LEU A 32 -12.96 36.93 -0.41
CA LEU A 32 -12.15 35.95 -1.13
C LEU A 32 -12.01 36.29 -2.61
N ILE A 33 -13.09 36.76 -3.25
CA ILE A 33 -13.03 37.21 -4.63
C ILE A 33 -12.24 38.50 -4.76
N GLU A 34 -12.42 39.44 -3.82
CA GLU A 34 -11.64 40.67 -3.82
C GLU A 34 -10.15 40.37 -3.62
N TRP A 35 -9.81 39.43 -2.75
CA TRP A 35 -8.45 38.92 -2.62
C TRP A 35 -7.93 38.32 -3.94
N MET A 36 -8.72 37.45 -4.60
CA MET A 36 -8.35 36.86 -5.91
C MET A 36 -8.13 37.93 -7.00
N LEU A 37 -8.97 38.97 -7.04
CA LEU A 37 -8.84 40.08 -7.99
C LEU A 37 -7.62 40.96 -7.68
N ARG A 38 -7.32 41.20 -6.39
CA ARG A 38 -6.14 41.96 -5.94
C ARG A 38 -4.82 41.24 -6.24
N GLN A 39 -4.82 39.92 -6.32
CA GLN A 39 -3.62 39.16 -6.71
C GLN A 39 -3.19 39.40 -8.17
N GLY A 40 -4.02 40.03 -9.01
CA GLY A 40 -3.64 40.66 -10.29
C GLY A 40 -3.15 39.71 -11.39
N GLY A 41 -3.75 39.78 -12.60
CA GLY A 41 -3.26 39.15 -13.84
C GLY A 41 -3.26 37.62 -13.89
N ALA A 42 -2.61 36.93 -12.95
CA ALA A 42 -2.45 35.48 -12.90
C ALA A 42 -3.77 34.70 -12.70
N HIS A 43 -4.79 35.36 -12.15
CA HIS A 43 -6.09 34.74 -11.83
C HIS A 43 -7.28 35.36 -12.56
N ALA A 44 -7.06 36.41 -13.35
CA ALA A 44 -8.15 37.12 -14.03
C ALA A 44 -8.86 36.22 -15.06
N ASP A 45 -8.09 35.47 -15.85
CA ASP A 45 -8.63 34.54 -16.85
C ASP A 45 -9.38 33.37 -16.19
N ASP A 46 -8.90 32.86 -15.06
CA ASP A 46 -9.55 31.77 -14.34
C ASP A 46 -10.85 32.22 -13.68
N VAL A 47 -10.90 33.44 -13.14
CA VAL A 47 -12.14 34.05 -12.63
C VAL A 47 -13.12 34.29 -13.79
N ALA A 48 -12.65 34.74 -14.96
CA ALA A 48 -13.50 34.87 -16.14
C ALA A 48 -14.09 33.51 -16.57
N ARG A 49 -13.28 32.43 -16.55
CA ARG A 49 -13.73 31.06 -16.83
C ARG A 49 -14.74 30.52 -15.82
N LEU A 50 -14.72 31.03 -14.59
CA LEU A 50 -15.72 30.72 -13.56
C LEU A 50 -17.04 31.50 -13.75
N GLY A 51 -17.19 32.32 -14.80
CA GLY A 51 -18.35 33.19 -14.99
C GLY A 51 -18.17 34.57 -14.34
N GLY A 52 -16.92 35.01 -14.16
CA GLY A 52 -16.59 36.29 -13.56
C GLY A 52 -16.83 36.33 -12.05
N ARG A 53 -17.05 37.53 -11.52
CA ARG A 53 -17.25 37.77 -10.08
C ARG A 53 -18.49 37.06 -9.54
N SER A 54 -19.59 37.01 -10.31
CA SER A 54 -20.82 36.34 -9.90
C SER A 54 -20.67 34.82 -9.83
N GLY A 55 -20.07 34.20 -10.85
CA GLY A 55 -19.89 32.75 -10.85
C GLY A 55 -18.81 32.27 -9.85
N ALA A 56 -17.75 33.04 -9.63
CA ALA A 56 -16.79 32.77 -8.57
C ALA A 56 -17.44 32.84 -7.17
N ARG A 57 -18.33 33.82 -6.95
CA ARG A 57 -19.12 33.94 -5.70
C ARG A 57 -20.00 32.72 -5.48
N GLU A 58 -20.78 32.37 -6.49
CA GLU A 58 -21.67 31.20 -6.42
C GLU A 58 -20.87 29.94 -6.12
N ALA A 59 -19.74 29.73 -6.78
CA ALA A 59 -18.88 28.57 -6.54
C ALA A 59 -18.31 28.53 -5.11
N VAL A 60 -17.88 29.66 -4.54
CA VAL A 60 -17.42 29.73 -3.14
C VAL A 60 -18.58 29.50 -2.17
N GLU A 61 -19.76 30.07 -2.42
CA GLU A 61 -20.94 29.89 -1.58
C GLU A 61 -21.44 28.43 -1.61
N GLU A 62 -21.50 27.80 -2.79
CA GLU A 62 -21.82 26.38 -2.95
C GLU A 62 -20.82 25.51 -2.19
N LEU A 63 -19.52 25.79 -2.37
CA LEU A 63 -18.49 25.03 -1.70
C LEU A 63 -18.54 25.20 -0.17
N ALA A 64 -18.78 26.42 0.31
CA ALA A 64 -18.90 26.69 1.74
C ALA A 64 -20.12 25.98 2.37
N LYS A 65 -21.22 25.82 1.63
CA LYS A 65 -22.38 25.03 2.08
C LYS A 65 -22.08 23.55 2.21
N VAL A 66 -21.28 23.00 1.28
CA VAL A 66 -21.02 21.57 1.17
C VAL A 66 -19.82 21.11 2.01
N ALA A 67 -18.73 21.87 1.98
CA ALA A 67 -17.45 21.54 2.62
C ALA A 67 -17.16 22.36 3.90
N GLY A 68 -17.97 23.38 4.19
CA GLY A 68 -17.74 24.32 5.28
C GLY A 68 -16.87 25.53 4.87
N ARG A 69 -17.01 26.62 5.62
CA ARG A 69 -16.32 27.90 5.35
C ARG A 69 -14.81 27.76 5.33
N GLU A 70 -14.22 27.07 6.31
CA GLU A 70 -12.77 26.91 6.43
C GLU A 70 -12.17 26.15 5.25
N ALA A 71 -12.86 25.11 4.76
CA ALA A 71 -12.42 24.35 3.60
C ALA A 71 -12.50 25.20 2.32
N ALA A 72 -13.60 25.94 2.12
CA ALA A 72 -13.75 26.84 0.98
C ALA A 72 -12.69 27.95 0.97
N GLU A 73 -12.42 28.57 2.12
CA GLU A 73 -11.35 29.55 2.28
C GLU A 73 -9.97 28.93 1.99
N GLY A 74 -9.72 27.73 2.51
CA GLY A 74 -8.49 26.97 2.24
C GLY A 74 -8.29 26.67 0.75
N VAL A 75 -9.35 26.28 0.04
CA VAL A 75 -9.33 26.04 -1.41
C VAL A 75 -8.95 27.30 -2.17
N VAL A 76 -9.60 28.42 -1.88
CA VAL A 76 -9.34 29.66 -2.60
C VAL A 76 -7.96 30.23 -2.26
N ARG A 77 -7.58 30.31 -0.98
CA ARG A 77 -6.32 30.92 -0.56
C ARG A 77 -5.09 30.06 -0.89
N ARG A 78 -5.21 28.73 -0.81
CA ARG A 78 -4.06 27.82 -1.01
C ARG A 78 -4.02 27.18 -2.40
N GLY A 79 -5.18 27.03 -3.05
CA GLY A 79 -5.29 26.40 -4.37
C GLY A 79 -5.69 27.34 -5.51
N GLY A 80 -6.28 28.50 -5.21
CA GLY A 80 -6.69 29.48 -6.20
C GLY A 80 -7.97 29.08 -6.97
N PRO A 81 -8.34 29.87 -7.99
CA PRO A 81 -9.59 29.69 -8.73
C PRO A 81 -9.62 28.39 -9.55
N GLY A 82 -8.47 27.92 -10.05
CA GLY A 82 -8.37 26.61 -10.70
C GLY A 82 -8.69 25.46 -9.76
N ALA A 83 -8.33 25.54 -8.47
CA ALA A 83 -8.69 24.53 -7.48
C ALA A 83 -10.19 24.56 -7.17
N LEU A 84 -10.78 25.76 -7.05
CA LEU A 84 -12.21 25.93 -6.83
C LEU A 84 -13.05 25.26 -7.92
N ARG A 85 -12.66 25.49 -9.19
CA ARG A 85 -13.29 24.82 -10.33
C ARG A 85 -13.17 23.31 -10.25
N ALA A 86 -11.94 22.80 -10.05
CA ALA A 86 -11.69 21.37 -10.03
C ALA A 86 -12.45 20.68 -8.90
N VAL A 87 -12.55 21.31 -7.72
CA VAL A 87 -13.33 20.80 -6.59
C VAL A 87 -14.83 20.80 -6.89
N ARG A 88 -15.36 21.82 -7.57
CA ARG A 88 -16.77 21.87 -7.97
C ARG A 88 -17.14 20.74 -8.93
N GLU A 89 -16.25 20.41 -9.87
CA GLU A 89 -16.42 19.31 -10.83
C GLU A 89 -16.45 17.92 -10.15
N LEU A 90 -16.04 17.82 -8.88
CA LEU A 90 -16.11 16.57 -8.10
C LEU A 90 -17.51 16.21 -7.62
N GLY A 91 -18.49 17.12 -7.65
CA GLY A 91 -19.86 16.85 -7.20
C GLY A 91 -19.92 16.40 -5.73
N ASP A 92 -20.34 15.17 -5.50
CA ASP A 92 -20.47 14.55 -4.17
C ASP A 92 -19.14 14.41 -3.41
N LEU A 93 -18.00 14.37 -4.11
CA LEU A 93 -16.66 14.31 -3.51
C LEU A 93 -16.04 15.71 -3.28
N ALA A 94 -16.79 16.78 -3.50
CA ALA A 94 -16.33 18.15 -3.26
C ALA A 94 -15.84 18.40 -1.81
N PRO A 95 -16.49 17.90 -0.73
CA PRO A 95 -15.96 18.05 0.63
C PRO A 95 -14.55 17.48 0.80
N GLU A 96 -14.32 16.25 0.32
CA GLU A 96 -13.03 15.58 0.41
C GLU A 96 -11.98 16.26 -0.46
N GLY A 97 -12.34 16.68 -1.67
CA GLY A 97 -11.46 17.46 -2.55
C GLY A 97 -11.08 18.80 -1.94
N ALA A 98 -12.04 19.49 -1.32
CA ALA A 98 -11.79 20.76 -0.62
C ALA A 98 -10.85 20.56 0.56
N ARG A 99 -11.08 19.52 1.38
CA ARG A 99 -10.19 19.16 2.50
C ARG A 99 -8.79 18.83 2.02
N LEU A 100 -8.65 18.11 0.91
CA LEU A 100 -7.38 17.74 0.29
C LEU A 100 -6.60 19.01 -0.10
N VAL A 101 -7.23 19.92 -0.85
CA VAL A 101 -6.62 21.20 -1.25
C VAL A 101 -6.31 22.07 -0.03
N ALA A 102 -7.25 22.19 0.91
CA ALA A 102 -7.05 23.00 2.11
C ALA A 102 -5.87 22.47 2.93
N SER A 103 -5.69 21.16 3.04
CA SER A 103 -4.61 20.57 3.85
C SER A 103 -3.25 20.60 3.14
N HIS A 104 -3.23 20.40 1.82
CA HIS A 104 -1.99 20.17 1.05
C HIS A 104 -1.63 21.29 0.07
N GLY A 105 -2.45 22.34 -0.02
CA GLY A 105 -2.23 23.54 -0.82
C GLY A 105 -1.97 23.25 -2.30
N PRO A 106 -0.84 23.73 -2.88
CA PRO A 106 -0.53 23.53 -4.30
C PRO A 106 -0.44 22.04 -4.70
N ARG A 107 0.10 21.17 -3.85
CA ARG A 107 0.16 19.72 -4.13
C ARG A 107 -1.23 19.12 -4.18
N GLY A 108 -2.08 19.50 -3.23
CA GLY A 108 -3.46 19.02 -3.22
C GLY A 108 -4.25 19.48 -4.44
N THR A 109 -4.03 20.73 -4.84
CA THR A 109 -4.61 21.31 -6.06
C THR A 109 -4.21 20.52 -7.29
N LEU A 110 -2.92 20.21 -7.44
CA LEU A 110 -2.40 19.43 -8.55
C LEU A 110 -3.03 18.03 -8.61
N VAL A 111 -3.15 17.36 -7.46
CA VAL A 111 -3.76 16.03 -7.35
C VAL A 111 -5.22 16.03 -7.79
N VAL A 112 -6.00 17.04 -7.35
CA VAL A 112 -7.41 17.18 -7.72
C VAL A 112 -7.56 17.56 -9.20
N GLN A 113 -6.74 18.48 -9.71
CA GLN A 113 -6.82 18.93 -11.11
C GLN A 113 -6.43 17.83 -12.10
N GLN A 114 -5.39 17.05 -11.80
CA GLN A 114 -4.86 16.05 -12.73
C GLN A 114 -5.59 14.71 -12.65
N GLY A 115 -6.00 14.27 -11.46
CA GLY A 115 -6.63 12.95 -11.30
C GLY A 115 -8.12 13.00 -10.93
N GLY A 116 -8.69 14.19 -10.69
CA GLY A 116 -10.11 14.38 -10.48
C GLY A 116 -10.68 13.48 -9.38
N ARG A 117 -11.83 12.86 -9.67
CA ARG A 117 -12.55 11.99 -8.73
C ARG A 117 -11.71 10.80 -8.25
N GLY A 118 -10.96 10.14 -9.14
CA GLY A 118 -10.16 8.96 -8.78
C GLY A 118 -9.07 9.28 -7.76
N SER A 119 -8.39 10.41 -7.90
CA SER A 119 -7.41 10.88 -6.91
C SER A 119 -8.04 11.16 -5.54
N VAL A 120 -9.25 11.75 -5.52
CA VAL A 120 -9.94 12.10 -4.28
C VAL A 120 -10.46 10.85 -3.56
N GLU A 121 -10.91 9.83 -4.30
CA GLU A 121 -11.25 8.52 -3.73
C GLU A 121 -10.05 7.82 -3.11
N LEU A 122 -8.88 7.89 -3.77
CA LEU A 122 -7.64 7.35 -3.21
C LEU A 122 -7.19 8.10 -1.95
N PHE A 123 -7.34 9.44 -1.92
CA PHE A 123 -7.13 10.23 -0.72
C PHE A 123 -8.10 9.83 0.40
N LYS A 124 -9.39 9.64 0.09
CA LYS A 124 -10.38 9.18 1.07
C LYS A 124 -10.02 7.82 1.66
N ARG A 125 -9.42 6.93 0.86
CA ARG A 125 -9.05 5.56 1.27
C ARG A 125 -7.71 5.49 2.01
N TYR A 126 -6.70 6.20 1.56
CA TYR A 126 -5.31 6.06 2.05
C TYR A 126 -4.77 7.30 2.76
N GLY A 127 -5.53 8.39 2.82
CA GLY A 127 -5.18 9.62 3.51
C GLY A 127 -4.05 10.40 2.84
N ASP A 128 -3.27 11.12 3.65
CA ASP A 128 -2.21 12.02 3.20
C ASP A 128 -1.12 11.33 2.37
N GLU A 129 -0.90 10.04 2.62
CA GLU A 129 0.05 9.23 1.88
C GLU A 129 -0.32 9.09 0.40
N ALA A 130 -1.62 9.01 0.08
CA ALA A 130 -2.07 9.03 -1.30
C ALA A 130 -1.77 10.36 -1.99
N VAL A 131 -1.93 11.49 -1.30
CA VAL A 131 -1.64 12.82 -1.88
C VAL A 131 -0.16 12.89 -2.27
N ARG A 132 0.72 12.41 -1.39
CA ARG A 132 2.17 12.40 -1.64
C ARG A 132 2.52 11.55 -2.85
N ILE A 133 2.04 10.30 -2.89
CA ILE A 133 2.30 9.39 -4.01
C ILE A 133 1.72 9.92 -5.33
N LEU A 134 0.50 10.46 -5.32
CA LEU A 134 -0.15 11.01 -6.51
C LEU A 134 0.56 12.28 -7.01
N ALA A 135 1.01 13.15 -6.09
CA ALA A 135 1.74 14.36 -6.46
C ALA A 135 3.13 14.05 -7.01
N ASP A 136 3.83 13.07 -6.43
CA ASP A 136 5.21 12.74 -6.83
C ASP A 136 5.26 11.91 -8.12
N GLN A 137 4.26 11.07 -8.37
CA GLN A 137 4.28 10.11 -9.48
C GLN A 137 3.27 10.40 -10.60
N GLY A 138 2.37 11.36 -10.37
CA GLY A 138 1.24 11.63 -11.24
C GLY A 138 0.04 10.71 -10.95
N PRO A 139 -1.15 11.07 -11.47
CA PRO A 139 -2.40 10.41 -11.13
C PRO A 139 -2.42 8.92 -11.52
N ASP A 140 -1.98 8.57 -12.74
CA ASP A 140 -2.07 7.20 -13.24
C ASP A 140 -1.07 6.25 -12.56
N ALA A 141 0.20 6.65 -12.50
CA ALA A 141 1.24 5.82 -11.89
C ALA A 141 1.07 5.74 -10.37
N GLY A 142 0.66 6.84 -9.73
CA GLY A 142 0.34 6.88 -8.31
C GLY A 142 -0.88 6.02 -7.98
N ALA A 143 -1.95 6.09 -8.77
CA ALA A 143 -3.14 5.25 -8.58
C ALA A 143 -2.82 3.76 -8.72
N ARG A 144 -2.01 3.37 -9.72
CA ARG A 144 -1.57 1.98 -9.88
C ARG A 144 -0.78 1.51 -8.64
N LEU A 145 0.16 2.31 -8.16
CA LEU A 145 0.97 1.98 -6.98
C LEU A 145 0.08 1.83 -5.73
N LEU A 146 -0.83 2.77 -5.49
CA LEU A 146 -1.76 2.74 -4.37
C LEU A 146 -2.73 1.56 -4.44
N ASN A 147 -3.22 1.21 -5.63
CA ASN A 147 -4.07 0.02 -5.79
C ASN A 147 -3.31 -1.29 -5.58
N PHE A 148 -2.01 -1.31 -5.88
CA PHE A 148 -1.17 -2.49 -5.70
C PHE A 148 -0.69 -2.67 -4.26
N ALA A 149 -0.20 -1.61 -3.62
CA ALA A 149 0.46 -1.67 -2.31
C ALA A 149 -0.17 -0.79 -1.23
N GLY A 150 -1.15 0.07 -1.56
CA GLY A 150 -1.70 1.06 -0.63
C GLY A 150 -2.29 0.44 0.63
N ASP A 151 -3.03 -0.67 0.52
CA ASP A 151 -3.57 -1.39 1.68
C ASP A 151 -2.47 -1.99 2.57
N ALA A 152 -1.33 -2.39 2.00
CA ALA A 152 -0.20 -2.94 2.75
C ALA A 152 0.58 -1.82 3.45
N LEU A 153 0.80 -0.69 2.77
CA LEU A 153 1.49 0.47 3.32
C LEU A 153 0.68 1.16 4.42
N SER A 154 -0.64 1.32 4.22
CA SER A 154 -1.53 1.97 5.18
C SER A 154 -1.64 1.20 6.50
N ARG A 155 -1.76 -0.14 6.45
CA ARG A 155 -1.84 -0.99 7.64
C ARG A 155 -0.64 -0.87 8.58
N HIS A 156 0.54 -0.61 8.02
CA HIS A 156 1.78 -0.54 8.79
C HIS A 156 2.25 0.91 9.04
N GLY A 157 1.46 1.90 8.61
CA GLY A 157 1.81 3.33 8.74
C GLY A 157 3.13 3.67 8.07
N ARG A 158 3.51 2.94 7.02
CA ARG A 158 4.80 3.12 6.35
C ARG A 158 4.66 4.07 5.18
N VAL A 159 5.57 5.02 5.16
CA VAL A 159 5.68 6.11 4.20
C VAL A 159 6.89 5.80 3.33
N LEU A 160 6.69 5.46 2.05
CA LEU A 160 7.80 5.13 1.14
C LEU A 160 8.50 6.39 0.65
N SER A 161 9.84 6.46 0.67
CA SER A 161 10.56 7.56 0.02
C SER A 161 10.31 7.59 -1.49
N ALA A 162 10.67 8.69 -2.15
CA ALA A 162 10.58 8.78 -3.61
C ALA A 162 11.43 7.70 -4.31
N GLU A 163 12.58 7.33 -3.73
CA GLU A 163 13.42 6.23 -4.21
C GLU A 163 12.73 4.87 -4.03
N GLY A 164 12.13 4.63 -2.85
CA GLY A 164 11.31 3.45 -2.61
C GLY A 164 10.15 3.34 -3.62
N GLN A 165 9.41 4.41 -3.85
CA GLN A 165 8.34 4.44 -4.86
C GLN A 165 8.84 4.13 -6.27
N ALA A 166 10.02 4.65 -6.65
CA ALA A 166 10.64 4.36 -7.94
C ALA A 166 11.04 2.88 -8.07
N HIS A 167 11.66 2.31 -7.03
CA HIS A 167 11.97 0.87 -7.00
C HIS A 167 10.72 0.01 -7.08
N LEU A 168 9.69 0.32 -6.30
CA LEU A 168 8.43 -0.42 -6.33
C LEU A 168 7.83 -0.41 -7.75
N ARG A 169 7.81 0.75 -8.42
CA ARG A 169 7.34 0.86 -9.81
C ARG A 169 8.10 -0.05 -10.76
N GLN A 170 9.41 -0.17 -10.61
CA GLN A 170 10.22 -1.07 -11.46
C GLN A 170 9.81 -2.54 -11.28
N PHE A 171 9.37 -2.94 -10.08
CA PHE A 171 8.94 -4.31 -9.81
C PHE A 171 7.48 -4.59 -10.16
N MET A 172 6.63 -3.57 -10.25
CA MET A 172 5.19 -3.74 -10.48
C MET A 172 4.86 -4.63 -11.69
N PRO A 173 5.43 -4.44 -12.90
CA PRO A 173 5.09 -5.29 -14.04
C PRO A 173 5.41 -6.77 -13.83
N ALA A 174 6.45 -7.07 -13.04
CA ALA A 174 6.80 -8.45 -12.68
C ALA A 174 5.87 -9.00 -11.60
N LEU A 175 5.54 -8.20 -10.58
CA LEU A 175 4.67 -8.59 -9.48
C LEU A 175 3.20 -8.75 -9.90
N GLU A 176 2.75 -7.98 -10.88
CA GLU A 176 1.41 -8.12 -11.51
C GLU A 176 1.26 -9.46 -12.24
N LYS A 177 2.37 -10.03 -12.75
CA LYS A 177 2.41 -11.34 -13.41
C LYS A 177 2.77 -12.49 -12.47
N ALA A 178 3.30 -12.16 -11.30
CA ALA A 178 3.71 -13.16 -10.30
C ALA A 178 2.49 -13.87 -9.68
N GLU A 179 2.73 -15.09 -9.21
CA GLU A 179 1.73 -15.86 -8.48
C GLU A 179 1.21 -15.11 -7.23
N PRO A 180 -0.06 -15.29 -6.85
CA PRO A 180 -0.65 -14.60 -5.69
C PRO A 180 0.13 -14.80 -4.39
N ALA A 181 0.74 -15.97 -4.18
CA ALA A 181 1.57 -16.27 -3.02
C ALA A 181 2.87 -15.44 -2.99
N VAL A 182 3.50 -15.23 -4.14
CA VAL A 182 4.70 -14.39 -4.27
C VAL A 182 4.34 -12.93 -4.04
N ARG A 183 3.22 -12.46 -4.62
CA ARG A 183 2.75 -11.08 -4.47
C ARG A 183 2.42 -10.75 -3.02
N SER A 184 1.65 -11.60 -2.34
CA SER A 184 1.31 -11.42 -0.92
C SER A 184 2.56 -11.40 -0.04
N ALA A 185 3.47 -12.37 -0.21
CA ALA A 185 4.74 -12.38 0.52
C ALA A 185 5.56 -11.11 0.27
N PHE A 186 5.58 -10.60 -0.96
CA PHE A 186 6.27 -9.35 -1.28
C PHE A 186 5.64 -8.17 -0.56
N LEU A 187 4.31 -8.04 -0.60
CA LEU A 187 3.58 -6.95 0.06
C LEU A 187 3.74 -7.00 1.58
N ASP A 188 3.73 -8.19 2.19
CA ASP A 188 3.97 -8.35 3.62
C ASP A 188 5.38 -7.90 4.02
N ARG A 189 6.39 -8.25 3.22
CA ARG A 189 7.78 -7.80 3.46
C ARG A 189 7.98 -6.33 3.18
N LEU A 190 7.32 -5.79 2.15
CA LEU A 190 7.27 -4.36 1.89
C LEU A 190 6.65 -3.61 3.06
N ALA A 191 5.55 -4.10 3.61
CA ALA A 191 4.90 -3.45 4.74
C ALA A 191 5.75 -3.51 6.02
N ALA A 192 6.50 -4.60 6.22
CA ALA A 192 7.40 -4.75 7.36
C ALA A 192 8.70 -3.95 7.22
N GLY A 193 9.27 -3.88 6.01
CA GLY A 193 10.60 -3.34 5.74
C GLY A 193 10.64 -1.97 5.07
N GLY A 194 9.54 -1.50 4.49
CA GLY A 194 9.46 -0.23 3.77
C GLY A 194 10.53 -0.12 2.67
N ASP A 195 11.23 1.01 2.67
CA ASP A 195 12.27 1.32 1.69
C ASP A 195 13.48 0.35 1.78
N ASP A 196 13.88 -0.07 2.98
CA ASP A 196 15.00 -0.99 3.17
C ASP A 196 14.77 -2.31 2.44
N PHE A 197 13.53 -2.78 2.43
CA PHE A 197 13.14 -3.97 1.67
C PHE A 197 13.32 -3.75 0.18
N LEU A 198 12.84 -2.62 -0.34
CA LEU A 198 12.93 -2.32 -1.76
C LEU A 198 14.37 -2.15 -2.24
N VAL A 199 15.21 -1.50 -1.45
CA VAL A 199 16.65 -1.38 -1.71
C VAL A 199 17.34 -2.75 -1.64
N TRP A 200 16.97 -3.59 -0.67
CA TRP A 200 17.50 -4.95 -0.57
C TRP A 200 17.11 -5.79 -1.80
N VAL A 201 15.84 -5.71 -2.23
CA VAL A 201 15.33 -6.42 -3.40
C VAL A 201 16.02 -5.89 -4.65
N SER A 202 16.17 -4.58 -4.82
CA SER A 202 16.77 -4.00 -6.03
C SER A 202 18.23 -4.41 -6.22
N ARG A 203 19.01 -4.50 -5.12
CA ARG A 203 20.39 -5.01 -5.16
C ARG A 203 20.48 -6.49 -5.52
N ARG A 204 19.49 -7.30 -5.11
CA ARG A 204 19.49 -8.76 -5.30
C ARG A 204 18.63 -9.23 -6.47
N TRP A 205 17.94 -8.32 -7.15
CA TRP A 205 16.98 -8.65 -8.21
C TRP A 205 17.63 -9.39 -9.37
N LYS A 206 18.80 -8.93 -9.86
CA LYS A 206 19.49 -9.56 -10.99
C LYS A 206 19.84 -11.03 -10.68
N PRO A 207 20.50 -11.37 -9.54
CA PRO A 207 20.69 -12.75 -9.13
C PRO A 207 19.38 -13.55 -9.03
N LEU A 208 18.33 -12.97 -8.44
CA LEU A 208 17.04 -13.65 -8.26
C LEU A 208 16.34 -13.92 -9.60
N ALA A 209 16.40 -12.98 -10.54
CA ALA A 209 15.84 -13.13 -11.87
C ALA A 209 16.53 -14.26 -12.66
N VAL A 210 17.86 -14.38 -12.54
CA VAL A 210 18.64 -15.46 -13.18
C VAL A 210 18.36 -16.82 -12.51
N ALA A 211 18.13 -16.85 -11.20
CA ALA A 211 17.90 -18.07 -10.42
C ALA A 211 16.46 -18.64 -10.51
N GLY A 212 15.64 -18.16 -11.44
CA GLY A 212 14.26 -18.64 -11.62
C GLY A 212 13.17 -17.69 -11.13
N GLY A 213 13.50 -16.42 -10.83
CA GLY A 213 12.55 -15.36 -10.52
C GLY A 213 12.33 -15.12 -9.01
N LEU A 214 11.45 -14.17 -8.70
CA LEU A 214 10.98 -13.92 -7.34
C LEU A 214 10.20 -15.14 -6.85
N THR A 215 10.83 -15.97 -6.02
CA THR A 215 10.14 -17.04 -5.29
C THR A 215 9.80 -16.58 -3.88
N VAL A 216 8.79 -17.20 -3.26
CA VAL A 216 8.46 -16.95 -1.84
C VAL A 216 9.70 -17.17 -0.96
N ALA A 217 10.49 -18.22 -1.24
CA ALA A 217 11.72 -18.50 -0.51
C ALA A 217 12.72 -17.32 -0.56
N ALA A 218 12.94 -16.76 -1.76
CA ALA A 218 13.80 -15.59 -1.93
C ALA A 218 13.29 -14.36 -1.17
N ILE A 219 11.98 -14.09 -1.20
CA ILE A 219 11.37 -12.97 -0.46
C ILE A 219 11.50 -13.19 1.05
N THR A 220 11.28 -14.40 1.53
CA THR A 220 11.36 -14.72 2.97
C THR A 220 12.77 -14.66 3.53
N ALA A 221 13.79 -14.75 2.66
CA ALA A 221 15.18 -14.54 3.05
C ALA A 221 15.48 -13.09 3.47
N TYR A 222 14.57 -12.13 3.20
CA TYR A 222 14.67 -10.77 3.72
C TYR A 222 14.70 -10.76 5.26
N LYS A 223 15.73 -10.12 5.83
CA LYS A 223 16.15 -10.08 7.25
C LYS A 223 16.64 -11.39 7.88
N VAL A 224 16.22 -12.57 7.42
CA VAL A 224 16.92 -13.81 7.79
C VAL A 224 18.35 -13.76 7.27
N GLY A 225 18.52 -13.23 6.06
CA GLY A 225 19.81 -13.08 5.40
C GLY A 225 20.72 -12.01 5.97
N ASP A 226 20.30 -11.05 6.80
CA ASP A 226 21.25 -10.10 7.41
C ASP A 226 21.84 -10.68 8.70
N GLY A 227 21.02 -11.30 9.56
CA GLY A 227 21.53 -12.08 10.69
C GLY A 227 22.31 -13.33 10.26
N VAL A 228 21.86 -13.99 9.20
CA VAL A 228 22.60 -15.11 8.58
C VAL A 228 23.76 -14.61 7.74
N ALA A 229 23.77 -13.44 7.08
CA ALA A 229 24.96 -12.96 6.38
C ALA A 229 26.00 -12.35 7.30
N GLU A 230 25.63 -11.77 8.45
CA GLU A 230 26.61 -11.41 9.49
C GLU A 230 27.13 -12.66 10.19
N GLY A 231 26.25 -13.63 10.49
CA GLY A 231 26.67 -14.95 10.96
C GLY A 231 27.56 -15.69 9.94
N VAL A 232 27.18 -15.69 8.66
CA VAL A 232 27.90 -16.35 7.57
C VAL A 232 29.15 -15.58 7.21
N ARG A 233 29.18 -14.25 7.24
CA ARG A 233 30.44 -13.48 7.08
C ARG A 233 31.38 -13.75 8.24
N GLY A 234 30.90 -13.74 9.49
CA GLY A 234 31.71 -14.16 10.63
C GLY A 234 32.25 -15.58 10.49
N VAL A 235 31.43 -16.51 9.95
CA VAL A 235 31.78 -17.90 9.69
C VAL A 235 32.71 -18.06 8.48
N VAL A 236 32.58 -17.23 7.44
CA VAL A 236 33.40 -17.22 6.22
C VAL A 236 34.74 -16.52 6.46
N ASP A 237 34.77 -15.44 7.24
CA ASP A 237 35.99 -14.76 7.66
C ASP A 237 36.76 -15.62 8.68
N ALA A 238 36.05 -16.44 9.47
CA ALA A 238 36.64 -17.49 10.30
C ALA A 238 36.95 -18.78 9.53
N MET A 239 36.61 -18.88 8.24
CA MET A 239 36.90 -20.08 7.44
C MET A 239 38.39 -20.09 7.10
N PRO A 240 39.12 -21.16 7.45
CA PRO A 240 40.54 -21.28 7.11
C PRO A 240 40.72 -21.23 5.60
N ASN A 241 41.67 -20.45 5.10
CA ASN A 241 41.91 -20.37 3.67
C ASN A 241 42.54 -21.70 3.19
N PRO A 242 41.89 -22.45 2.27
CA PRO A 242 42.35 -23.79 1.86
C PRO A 242 43.73 -23.77 1.19
N SER A 243 44.16 -22.62 0.67
CA SER A 243 45.49 -22.45 0.07
C SER A 243 46.62 -22.28 1.09
N ARG A 244 46.29 -21.94 2.34
CA ARG A 244 47.27 -21.72 3.42
C ARG A 244 47.30 -22.86 4.44
N ASP A 245 46.13 -23.42 4.76
CA ASP A 245 46.03 -24.52 5.71
C ASP A 245 44.84 -25.44 5.35
N ALA A 246 45.13 -26.44 4.51
CA ALA A 246 44.14 -27.41 4.05
C ALA A 246 43.60 -28.29 5.20
N ALA A 247 44.42 -28.57 6.22
CA ALA A 247 44.02 -29.40 7.35
C ALA A 247 43.00 -28.68 8.24
N ALA A 248 43.24 -27.40 8.55
CA ALA A 248 42.27 -26.58 9.26
C ALA A 248 40.98 -26.40 8.46
N TRP A 249 41.07 -26.22 7.14
CA TRP A 249 39.88 -26.14 6.28
C TRP A 249 39.05 -27.43 6.31
N PHE A 250 39.68 -28.60 6.20
CA PHE A 250 38.99 -29.89 6.32
C PHE A 250 38.40 -30.13 7.73
N ALA A 251 39.15 -29.78 8.78
CA ALA A 251 38.68 -29.87 10.16
C ALA A 251 37.46 -28.98 10.43
N TRP A 252 37.38 -27.83 9.76
CA TRP A 252 36.25 -26.93 9.84
C TRP A 252 34.98 -27.50 9.16
N TRP A 253 35.13 -28.29 8.10
CA TRP A 253 34.00 -28.94 7.40
C TRP A 253 33.50 -30.23 8.07
N LEU A 254 34.32 -30.85 8.92
CA LEU A 254 34.02 -32.12 9.60
C LEU A 254 32.65 -32.13 10.32
N PRO A 255 32.23 -31.09 11.06
CA PRO A 255 30.92 -31.02 11.69
C PRO A 255 29.76 -31.02 10.67
N VAL A 256 29.92 -30.31 9.55
CA VAL A 256 28.91 -30.25 8.49
C VAL A 256 28.78 -31.60 7.80
N LEU A 257 29.91 -32.24 7.48
CA LEU A 257 29.92 -33.59 6.91
C LEU A 257 29.31 -34.63 7.86
N ALA A 258 29.59 -34.53 9.16
CA ALA A 258 28.99 -35.39 10.17
C ALA A 258 27.47 -35.21 10.26
N LEU A 259 26.97 -33.97 10.18
CA LEU A 259 25.54 -33.69 10.16
C LEU A 259 24.87 -34.28 8.91
N VAL A 260 25.46 -34.09 7.73
CA VAL A 260 24.96 -34.69 6.47
C VAL A 260 24.96 -36.21 6.57
N ALA A 261 26.01 -36.82 7.11
CA ALA A 261 26.09 -38.26 7.32
C ALA A 261 24.98 -38.76 8.26
N LEU A 262 24.68 -38.04 9.35
CA LEU A 262 23.58 -38.38 10.26
C LEU A 262 22.21 -38.29 9.58
N VAL A 263 21.96 -37.25 8.78
CA VAL A 263 20.71 -37.10 8.02
C VAL A 263 20.54 -38.24 7.02
N VAL A 264 21.59 -38.56 6.27
CA VAL A 264 21.60 -39.66 5.28
C VAL A 264 21.39 -41.01 6.00
N ALA A 265 22.10 -41.26 7.11
CA ALA A 265 21.95 -42.48 7.89
C ALA A 265 20.52 -42.63 8.44
N GLY A 266 19.93 -41.56 8.96
CA GLY A 266 18.54 -41.53 9.41
C GLY A 266 17.56 -41.84 8.27
N TRP A 267 17.80 -41.30 7.08
CA TRP A 267 17.00 -41.57 5.88
C TRP A 267 17.10 -43.04 5.44
N VAL A 268 18.30 -43.60 5.43
CA VAL A 268 18.55 -45.02 5.09
C VAL A 268 17.90 -45.95 6.11
N LEU A 269 18.03 -45.65 7.41
CA LEU A 269 17.39 -46.41 8.48
C LEU A 269 15.87 -46.39 8.35
N ARG A 270 15.28 -45.20 8.13
CA ARG A 270 13.84 -45.04 7.89
C ARG A 270 13.36 -45.87 6.69
N ALA A 271 14.08 -45.82 5.57
CA ALA A 271 13.75 -46.62 4.38
C ALA A 271 13.86 -48.13 4.62
N ARG A 272 14.76 -48.57 5.51
CA ARG A 272 14.88 -49.99 5.90
C ARG A 272 13.74 -50.44 6.79
N PHE A 273 13.34 -49.64 7.77
CA PHE A 273 12.19 -49.95 8.65
C PHE A 273 10.86 -49.94 7.89
N ALA A 274 10.67 -48.99 6.96
CA ALA A 274 9.49 -48.95 6.11
C ALA A 274 9.34 -50.20 5.23
N ARG A 275 10.45 -50.80 4.77
CA ARG A 275 10.43 -52.07 4.02
C ARG A 275 10.08 -53.28 4.89
N ARG A 276 10.56 -53.33 6.14
CA ARG A 276 10.19 -54.40 7.09
C ARG A 276 8.73 -54.34 7.52
N ALA A 277 8.18 -53.15 7.70
CA ALA A 277 6.76 -52.97 8.04
C ALA A 277 5.80 -53.38 6.91
N ARG A 278 6.28 -53.49 5.66
CA ARG A 278 5.51 -53.98 4.51
C ARG A 278 5.73 -55.46 4.20
N ALA A 279 6.50 -56.20 5.01
CA ALA A 279 6.58 -57.64 4.83
C ALA A 279 5.20 -58.23 5.16
N PRO A 280 4.46 -58.74 4.16
CA PRO A 280 3.07 -59.10 4.36
C PRO A 280 3.03 -60.40 5.16
N GLY A 281 2.48 -60.30 6.37
CA GLY A 281 1.82 -61.43 7.04
C GLY A 281 0.54 -61.80 6.28
N SER A 282 0.62 -62.06 4.97
CA SER A 282 -0.48 -62.59 4.16
C SER A 282 -0.30 -64.09 4.02
N GLY A 283 -0.40 -64.80 5.14
CA GLY A 283 -0.29 -66.26 5.19
C GLY A 283 -1.52 -66.95 5.80
N LEU A 284 -2.55 -66.21 6.20
CA LEU A 284 -3.74 -66.80 6.82
C LEU A 284 -5.02 -66.16 6.25
N CYS A 285 -5.94 -67.03 5.84
CA CYS A 285 -7.32 -66.77 5.42
C CYS A 285 -7.58 -66.23 4.00
N ARG A 286 -7.30 -67.06 2.98
CA ARG A 286 -8.18 -67.18 1.79
C ARG A 286 -8.45 -68.66 1.48
N ARG A 287 -9.21 -69.29 2.36
CA ARG A 287 -10.02 -70.47 2.03
C ARG A 287 -11.36 -70.28 2.72
N CYS A 288 -12.43 -70.63 2.01
CA CYS A 288 -13.84 -70.53 2.38
C CYS A 288 -14.56 -69.20 2.07
N SER A 289 -14.74 -68.91 0.77
CA SER A 289 -16.06 -68.50 0.28
C SER A 289 -16.34 -69.24 -1.03
N ILE A 290 -16.58 -70.54 -0.87
CA ILE A 290 -17.32 -71.36 -1.83
C ILE A 290 -18.80 -71.15 -1.50
N ASP A 291 -19.62 -71.08 -2.56
CA ASP A 291 -21.09 -71.10 -2.58
C ASP A 291 -21.84 -69.86 -2.06
N GLN A 292 -22.32 -69.07 -3.02
CA GLN A 292 -23.77 -69.01 -3.30
C GLN A 292 -24.02 -68.22 -4.60
N ARG A 293 -24.08 -68.95 -5.72
CA ARG A 293 -24.87 -68.55 -6.90
C ARG A 293 -25.78 -69.72 -7.23
N ALA A 294 -26.97 -69.69 -6.66
CA ALA A 294 -28.13 -70.40 -7.17
C ALA A 294 -29.36 -69.56 -6.82
N ASP A 295 -30.14 -69.28 -7.87
CA ASP A 295 -31.57 -68.93 -7.86
C ASP A 295 -32.01 -67.59 -7.25
N GLN A 296 -32.15 -66.57 -8.11
CA GLN A 296 -33.44 -66.02 -8.58
C GLN A 296 -33.24 -64.78 -9.45
#